data_AF-A0A971FAI2-F1
#
_entry.id   AF-A0A971FAI2-F1
#
_cell.length_a   1.000
_cell.length_b   1.000
_cell.length_c   1.000
_cell.angle_alpha   90.00
_cell.angle_beta   90.00
_cell.angle_gamma   90.00
#
_symmetry.space_group_name_H-M   'P 1'
#
loop_
_entity.id
_entity.type
_entity.pdbx_description
1 polymer ?
#
loop_
_entity_poly.entity_id
_entity_poly.type
_entity_poly.pdbx_seq_one_letter_code
_entity_poly.pdbx_strand_id
1 'polypeptide(L)'
;MSAFLGALLVQFPWWLVLAGALRKLFVMPRRLQRMQAEGAAILAAGMLMRWAAWGRDFGMDPERAASFAFWMARGEEGLFFIGAILFTVGYFLERRPQPGLTPWPRAGKTAAVAAILVSGGAGLLLLGRGTFFGMTFPWEPARVMWSLGAYPFAAGYLAEALRRAPLELRLTANNDIEIQV
;
A
#
# COMPACT_ATOMS: atom_id res chain seq x y z
N MET A 1 -20.73 3.47 -13.69
CA MET A 1 -19.79 4.60 -13.46
C MET A 1 -19.39 4.77 -11.99
N SER A 2 -20.31 4.77 -11.02
CA SER A 2 -19.97 4.90 -9.58
C SER A 2 -19.09 3.78 -9.03
N ALA A 3 -19.35 2.51 -9.42
CA ALA A 3 -18.55 1.37 -8.98
C ALA A 3 -17.09 1.43 -9.49
N PHE A 4 -16.89 1.93 -10.71
CA PHE A 4 -15.56 2.13 -11.29
C PHE A 4 -14.76 3.19 -10.53
N LEU A 5 -15.37 4.35 -10.26
CA LEU A 5 -14.73 5.42 -9.48
C LEU A 5 -14.44 4.97 -8.04
N GLY A 6 -15.36 4.23 -7.43
CA GLY A 6 -15.14 3.61 -6.12
C GLY A 6 -13.96 2.63 -6.14
N ALA A 7 -13.83 1.80 -7.17
CA ALA A 7 -12.71 0.89 -7.30
C ALA A 7 -11.38 1.62 -7.48
N LEU A 8 -11.34 2.68 -8.29
CA LEU A 8 -10.16 3.52 -8.43
C LEU A 8 -9.75 4.16 -7.10
N LEU A 9 -10.71 4.68 -6.32
CA LEU A 9 -10.43 5.27 -5.00
C LEU A 9 -9.84 4.24 -4.03
N VAL A 10 -10.38 3.02 -4.00
CA VAL A 10 -9.86 1.96 -3.13
C VAL A 10 -8.49 1.46 -3.58
N GLN A 11 -8.24 1.45 -4.90
CA GLN A 11 -6.99 0.97 -5.50
C GLN A 11 -5.84 1.99 -5.39
N PHE A 12 -6.14 3.28 -5.53
CA PHE A 12 -5.15 4.36 -5.61
C PHE A 12 -4.07 4.38 -4.51
N PRO A 13 -4.36 4.18 -3.21
CA PRO A 13 -3.32 4.19 -2.17
C PRO A 13 -2.25 3.11 -2.42
N TRP A 14 -2.62 1.96 -2.97
CA TRP A 14 -1.67 0.88 -3.28
C TRP A 14 -0.76 1.24 -4.45
N TRP A 15 -1.28 1.97 -5.44
CA TRP A 15 -0.45 2.52 -6.52
C TRP A 15 0.54 3.58 -6.01
N LEU A 16 0.13 4.43 -5.08
CA LEU A 16 1.03 5.41 -4.46
C LEU A 16 2.15 4.73 -3.67
N VAL A 17 1.83 3.66 -2.91
CA VAL A 17 2.81 2.86 -2.19
C VAL A 17 3.78 2.19 -3.16
N LEU A 18 3.28 1.59 -4.24
CA LEU A 18 4.12 0.99 -5.27
C LEU A 18 5.04 2.01 -5.94
N ALA A 19 4.51 3.17 -6.34
CA ALA A 19 5.29 4.24 -6.92
C ALA A 19 6.41 4.71 -5.98
N GLY A 20 6.12 4.87 -4.69
CA GLY A 20 7.12 5.21 -3.68
C GLY A 20 8.19 4.13 -3.53
N ALA A 21 7.79 2.85 -3.53
CA ALA A 21 8.71 1.73 -3.33
C ALA A 21 9.61 1.51 -4.55
N LEU A 22 9.06 1.60 -5.77
CA LEU A 22 9.83 1.57 -7.00
C LEU A 22 10.81 2.74 -7.06
N ARG A 23 10.36 3.96 -6.70
CA ARG A 23 11.25 5.13 -6.67
C ARG A 23 12.43 4.92 -5.71
N LYS A 24 12.17 4.39 -4.51
CA LYS A 24 13.24 4.04 -3.56
C LYS A 24 14.16 2.96 -4.14
N LEU A 25 13.62 1.92 -4.78
CA LEU A 25 14.39 0.83 -5.36
C LEU A 25 15.32 1.32 -6.48
N PHE A 26 14.84 2.20 -7.37
CA PHE A 26 15.64 2.77 -8.45
C PHE A 26 16.81 3.62 -7.96
N VAL A 27 16.64 4.31 -6.82
CA VAL A 27 17.69 5.15 -6.25
C VAL A 27 18.62 4.35 -5.33
N MET A 28 18.08 3.36 -4.61
CA MET A 28 18.79 2.54 -3.63
C MET A 28 18.39 1.07 -3.80
N PRO A 29 19.08 0.34 -4.68
CA PRO A 29 18.76 -1.05 -4.95
C PRO A 29 19.30 -1.99 -3.84
N ARG A 30 18.92 -1.76 -2.58
CA ARG A 30 19.26 -2.68 -1.47
C ARG A 30 18.13 -3.68 -1.22
N ARG A 31 18.47 -4.75 -0.50
CA ARG A 31 17.58 -5.88 -0.21
C ARG A 31 16.24 -5.46 0.43
N LEU A 32 16.27 -4.48 1.34
CA LEU A 32 15.05 -4.03 2.04
C LEU A 32 14.12 -3.25 1.11
N GLN A 33 14.64 -2.37 0.25
CA GLN A 33 13.85 -1.63 -0.74
C GLN A 33 13.23 -2.58 -1.77
N ARG A 34 13.96 -3.65 -2.15
CA ARG A 34 13.43 -4.70 -3.00
C ARG A 34 12.26 -5.44 -2.34
N MET A 35 12.40 -5.82 -1.08
CA MET A 35 11.32 -6.45 -0.30
C MET A 35 10.08 -5.54 -0.19
N GLN A 36 10.29 -4.23 0.01
CA GLN A 36 9.19 -3.26 0.01
C GLN A 36 8.53 -3.14 -1.37
N ALA A 37 9.30 -3.10 -2.46
CA ALA A 37 8.77 -3.04 -3.81
C ALA A 37 8.00 -4.30 -4.19
N GLU A 38 8.50 -5.49 -3.83
CA GLU A 38 7.82 -6.77 -4.02
C GLU A 38 6.51 -6.82 -3.23
N GLY A 39 6.52 -6.43 -1.95
CA GLY A 39 5.31 -6.35 -1.14
C GLY A 39 4.28 -5.37 -1.70
N ALA A 40 4.71 -4.18 -2.12
CA ALA A 40 3.84 -3.18 -2.75
C ALA A 40 3.27 -3.64 -4.10
N ALA A 41 4.06 -4.37 -4.89
CA ALA A 41 3.62 -4.92 -6.17
C ALA A 41 2.56 -6.01 -5.96
N ILE A 42 2.76 -6.89 -4.98
CA ILE A 42 1.78 -7.92 -4.61
C ILE A 42 0.46 -7.26 -4.15
N LEU A 43 0.53 -6.22 -3.31
CA LEU A 43 -0.66 -5.47 -2.88
C LEU A 43 -1.43 -4.86 -4.05
N ALA A 44 -0.74 -4.11 -4.92
CA ALA A 44 -1.37 -3.45 -6.05
C ALA A 44 -1.95 -4.46 -7.05
N ALA A 45 -1.19 -5.52 -7.37
CA ALA A 45 -1.60 -6.56 -8.31
C ALA A 45 -2.75 -7.41 -7.76
N GLY A 46 -2.73 -7.78 -6.47
CA GLY A 46 -3.83 -8.52 -5.84
C GLY A 46 -5.14 -7.76 -5.90
N MET A 47 -5.12 -6.48 -5.53
CA MET A 47 -6.29 -5.62 -5.63
C MET A 47 -6.78 -5.48 -7.08
N LEU A 48 -5.85 -5.28 -8.03
CA LEU A 48 -6.19 -5.19 -9.45
C LEU A 48 -6.81 -6.50 -9.98
N MET A 49 -6.28 -7.65 -9.57
CA MET A 49 -6.75 -8.97 -9.97
C MET A 49 -8.18 -9.24 -9.48
N ARG A 50 -8.49 -8.87 -8.23
CA ARG A 50 -9.87 -8.92 -7.71
C ARG A 50 -10.80 -8.03 -8.52
N TRP A 51 -10.38 -6.82 -8.83
CA TRP A 51 -11.20 -5.91 -9.62
C TRP A 51 -11.38 -6.38 -11.07
N ALA A 52 -10.35 -6.97 -11.68
CA ALA A 52 -10.44 -7.50 -13.05
C ALA A 52 -11.37 -8.72 -13.14
N ALA A 53 -11.30 -9.63 -12.16
CA ALA A 53 -12.07 -10.87 -12.21
C ALA A 53 -13.52 -10.73 -11.69
N TRP A 54 -13.83 -9.75 -10.83
CA TRP A 54 -15.20 -9.47 -10.35
C TRP A 54 -15.68 -8.05 -10.68
N GLY A 55 -14.99 -7.36 -11.58
CA GLY A 55 -15.45 -6.10 -12.13
C GLY A 55 -16.81 -6.33 -12.76
N ARG A 56 -17.82 -5.59 -12.31
CA ARG A 56 -19.20 -5.70 -12.81
C ARG A 56 -19.28 -5.54 -14.34
N ASP A 57 -18.24 -4.95 -14.94
CA ASP A 57 -18.04 -4.73 -16.36
C ASP A 57 -17.65 -5.99 -17.15
N PHE A 58 -17.25 -7.10 -16.50
CA PHE A 58 -16.73 -8.32 -17.17
C PHE A 58 -17.70 -9.51 -17.20
N GLY A 59 -18.90 -9.39 -16.62
CA GLY A 59 -20.03 -10.30 -16.90
C GLY A 59 -19.83 -11.79 -16.57
N MET A 60 -19.01 -12.15 -15.57
CA MET A 60 -18.88 -13.56 -15.15
C MET A 60 -20.18 -14.10 -14.53
N ASP A 61 -20.66 -15.24 -15.04
CA ASP A 61 -21.83 -15.95 -14.53
C ASP A 61 -21.60 -16.43 -13.08
N PRO A 62 -22.36 -15.92 -12.09
CA PRO A 62 -22.14 -16.22 -10.68
C PRO A 62 -22.36 -17.69 -10.30
N GLU A 63 -23.17 -18.44 -11.06
CA GLU A 63 -23.46 -19.85 -10.80
C GLU A 63 -22.36 -20.80 -11.28
N ARG A 64 -21.66 -20.48 -12.38
CA ARG A 64 -20.53 -21.28 -12.91
C ARG A 64 -19.20 -20.93 -12.26
N ALA A 65 -19.10 -19.75 -11.65
CA ALA A 65 -17.87 -19.24 -11.06
C ALA A 65 -17.71 -19.58 -9.56
N ALA A 66 -18.63 -20.31 -8.91
CA ALA A 66 -18.64 -20.44 -7.45
C ALA A 66 -17.33 -20.99 -6.84
N SER A 67 -16.75 -22.05 -7.42
CA SER A 67 -15.49 -22.63 -6.93
C SER A 67 -14.28 -21.75 -7.23
N PHE A 68 -14.20 -21.19 -8.44
CA PHE A 68 -13.15 -20.25 -8.83
C PHE A 68 -13.19 -18.97 -8.00
N ALA A 69 -14.39 -18.42 -7.77
CA ALA A 69 -14.62 -17.23 -6.96
C ALA A 69 -14.22 -17.44 -5.50
N PHE A 70 -14.49 -18.63 -4.95
CA PHE A 70 -14.02 -19.00 -3.61
C PHE A 70 -12.49 -18.99 -3.52
N TRP A 71 -11.80 -19.72 -4.41
CA TRP A 71 -10.35 -19.83 -4.40
C TRP A 71 -9.66 -18.50 -4.68
N MET A 72 -10.20 -17.71 -5.60
CA MET A 72 -9.67 -16.37 -5.89
C MET A 72 -9.91 -15.38 -4.76
N ALA A 73 -11.06 -15.41 -4.08
CA ALA A 73 -11.30 -14.57 -2.91
C ALA A 73 -10.27 -14.85 -1.82
N ARG A 74 -10.05 -16.13 -1.51
CA ARG A 74 -9.07 -16.57 -0.50
C ARG A 74 -7.63 -16.31 -0.93
N GLY A 75 -7.29 -16.60 -2.18
CA GLY A 75 -5.95 -16.40 -2.73
C GLY A 75 -5.57 -14.93 -2.75
N GLU A 76 -6.48 -14.05 -3.18
CA GLU A 76 -6.22 -12.62 -3.22
C GLU A 76 -6.18 -12.00 -1.81
N GLU A 77 -7.01 -12.45 -0.88
CA GLU A 77 -6.88 -12.07 0.53
C GLU A 77 -5.52 -12.48 1.11
N GLY A 78 -5.07 -13.71 0.84
CA GLY A 78 -3.75 -14.19 1.24
C GLY A 78 -2.62 -13.36 0.63
N LEU A 79 -2.67 -13.07 -0.67
CA LEU A 79 -1.70 -12.20 -1.35
C LEU A 79 -1.69 -10.80 -0.76
N PHE A 80 -2.86 -10.24 -0.45
CA PHE A 80 -2.96 -8.93 0.20
C PHE A 80 -2.22 -8.92 1.54
N PHE A 81 -2.45 -9.91 2.41
CA PHE A 81 -1.75 -10.01 3.69
C PHE A 81 -0.24 -10.23 3.53
N ILE A 82 0.18 -11.10 2.61
CA ILE A 82 1.60 -11.33 2.32
C ILE A 82 2.26 -10.02 1.86
N GLY A 83 1.64 -9.31 0.92
CA GLY A 83 2.14 -8.03 0.42
C GLY A 83 2.24 -6.98 1.53
N ALA A 84 1.22 -6.89 2.38
CA ALA A 84 1.23 -5.99 3.55
C ALA A 84 2.36 -6.34 4.52
N ILE A 85 2.54 -7.61 4.87
CA ILE A 85 3.61 -8.06 5.77
C ILE A 85 4.98 -7.76 5.18
N LEU A 86 5.23 -8.12 3.92
CA LEU A 86 6.51 -7.88 3.26
C LEU A 86 6.85 -6.40 3.21
N PHE A 87 5.88 -5.58 2.81
CA PHE A 87 6.05 -4.13 2.76
C PHE A 87 6.31 -3.54 4.15
N THR A 88 5.46 -3.87 5.13
CA THR A 88 5.53 -3.32 6.48
C THR A 88 6.81 -3.74 7.19
N VAL A 89 7.20 -5.02 7.14
CA VAL A 89 8.46 -5.51 7.70
C VAL A 89 9.65 -4.83 7.03
N GLY A 90 9.65 -4.75 5.70
CA GLY A 90 10.69 -4.04 4.96
C GLY A 90 10.81 -2.58 5.37
N TYR A 91 9.68 -1.88 5.56
CA TYR A 91 9.64 -0.49 6.01
C TYR A 91 10.14 -0.34 7.45
N PHE A 92 9.67 -1.16 8.38
CA PHE A 92 10.11 -1.11 9.78
C PHE A 92 11.62 -1.39 9.91
N LEU A 93 12.13 -2.37 9.19
CA LEU A 93 13.57 -2.70 9.21
C LEU A 93 14.43 -1.61 8.55
N GLU A 94 13.95 -0.96 7.48
CA GLU A 94 14.62 0.24 6.93
C GLU A 94 14.69 1.36 7.96
N ARG A 95 13.66 1.47 8.82
CA ARG A 95 13.49 2.56 9.79
C ARG A 95 13.89 2.19 11.21
N ARG A 96 14.60 1.09 11.41
CA ARG A 96 15.05 0.65 12.73
C ARG A 96 15.94 1.73 13.37
N PRO A 97 15.66 2.16 14.62
CA PRO A 97 16.53 3.12 15.30
C PRO A 97 17.90 2.47 15.50
N GLN A 98 18.93 3.10 14.94
CA GLN A 98 20.33 2.78 15.20
C GLN A 98 20.94 3.88 16.07
N PRO A 99 21.86 3.57 16.98
CA PRO A 99 22.57 4.57 17.76
C PRO A 99 23.21 5.60 16.81
N GLY A 100 22.89 6.90 16.99
CA GLY A 100 23.43 7.99 16.16
C GLY A 100 22.64 8.37 14.91
N LEU A 101 21.55 7.68 14.57
CA LEU A 101 20.68 8.03 13.43
C LEU A 101 19.46 8.86 13.85
N THR A 102 19.01 9.74 12.94
CA THR A 102 17.89 10.65 13.20
C THR A 102 16.60 9.89 13.54
N PRO A 103 15.83 10.36 14.54
CA PRO A 103 14.61 9.69 14.97
C PRO A 103 13.57 9.64 13.84
N TRP A 104 12.60 8.72 13.97
CA TRP A 104 11.49 8.58 13.03
C TRP A 104 10.92 9.95 12.64
N PRO A 105 10.89 10.31 11.34
CA PRO A 105 10.40 11.60 10.93
C PRO A 105 8.96 11.76 11.41
N ARG A 106 8.63 12.94 11.94
CA ARG A 106 7.29 13.24 12.49
C ARG A 106 6.18 12.85 11.50
N ALA A 107 6.43 13.03 10.20
CA ALA A 107 5.55 12.63 9.10
C ALA A 107 5.18 11.13 9.11
N GLY A 108 6.11 10.23 9.40
CA GLY A 108 5.85 8.79 9.47
C GLY A 108 5.02 8.40 10.70
N LYS A 109 5.28 9.07 11.84
CA LYS A 109 4.46 8.90 13.06
C LYS A 109 3.05 9.43 12.85
N THR A 110 2.89 10.63 12.29
CA THR A 110 1.58 11.22 12.00
C THR A 110 0.82 10.43 10.95
N ALA A 111 1.50 9.85 9.97
CA ALA A 111 0.87 9.00 8.96
C ALA A 111 0.37 7.67 9.54
N ALA A 112 1.14 7.03 10.44
CA ALA A 112 0.70 5.82 11.13
C ALA A 112 -0.48 6.12 12.08
N VAL A 113 -0.42 7.21 12.84
CA VAL A 113 -1.51 7.66 13.71
C VAL A 113 -2.74 8.04 12.89
N ALA A 114 -2.58 8.76 11.79
CA ALA A 114 -3.68 9.10 10.88
C ALA A 114 -4.28 7.85 10.23
N ALA A 115 -3.46 6.88 9.82
CA ALA A 115 -3.97 5.62 9.28
C ALA A 115 -4.80 4.84 10.31
N ILE A 116 -4.37 4.79 11.58
CA ILE A 116 -5.12 4.17 12.67
C ILE A 116 -6.40 4.94 12.96
N LEU A 117 -6.36 6.27 13.04
CA LEU A 117 -7.52 7.11 13.34
C LEU A 117 -8.54 7.12 12.19
N VAL A 118 -8.09 7.15 10.94
CA VAL A 118 -8.97 7.09 9.77
C VAL A 118 -9.57 5.70 9.61
N SER A 119 -8.79 4.63 9.84
CA SER A 119 -9.31 3.26 9.81
C SER A 119 -10.31 3.00 10.95
N GLY A 120 -10.02 3.49 12.16
CA GLY A 120 -10.94 3.41 13.31
C GLY A 120 -12.19 4.28 13.15
N GLY A 121 -12.04 5.50 12.63
CA GLY A 121 -13.15 6.41 12.33
C GLY A 121 -14.06 5.88 11.21
N ALA A 122 -13.47 5.33 10.13
CA ALA A 122 -14.22 4.64 9.09
C ALA A 122 -14.95 3.40 9.63
N GLY A 123 -14.39 2.70 10.63
CA GLY A 123 -15.00 1.52 11.25
C GLY A 123 -16.20 1.86 12.11
N LEU A 124 -16.11 2.96 12.85
CA LEU A 124 -17.24 3.51 13.61
C LEU A 124 -18.36 4.02 12.67
N LEU A 125 -18.00 4.62 11.53
CA LEU A 125 -18.98 5.04 10.52
C LEU A 125 -19.71 3.85 9.84
N LEU A 126 -19.09 2.66 9.80
CA LEU A 126 -19.68 1.45 9.21
C LEU A 126 -20.60 0.67 10.13
N LEU A 127 -20.40 0.75 11.45
CA LEU A 127 -21.37 0.24 12.42
C LEU A 127 -22.71 0.99 12.33
N GLY A 128 -22.74 2.18 11.70
CA GLY A 128 -23.89 3.07 11.67
C GLY A 128 -24.73 3.12 10.39
N ARG A 129 -24.37 2.48 9.27
CA ARG A 129 -25.21 2.61 8.04
C ARG A 129 -24.91 1.55 6.98
N GLY A 130 -25.94 0.81 6.58
CA GLY A 130 -25.89 -0.09 5.44
C GLY A 130 -25.39 0.64 4.18
N THR A 131 -24.35 0.11 3.54
CA THR A 131 -23.89 0.50 2.19
C THR A 131 -23.54 1.98 2.01
N PHE A 132 -22.34 2.38 2.46
CA PHE A 132 -21.57 3.62 2.21
C PHE A 132 -21.93 4.47 0.95
N PHE A 133 -23.12 5.08 0.85
CA PHE A 133 -23.61 5.87 -0.31
C PHE A 133 -24.05 5.10 -1.57
N GLY A 134 -24.53 3.86 -1.44
CA GLY A 134 -25.07 3.11 -2.59
C GLY A 134 -24.02 2.65 -3.62
N MET A 135 -22.73 2.80 -3.31
CA MET A 135 -21.64 2.23 -4.11
C MET A 135 -21.41 0.77 -3.73
N THR A 136 -21.42 -0.12 -4.72
CA THR A 136 -21.07 -1.53 -4.55
C THR A 136 -19.58 -1.72 -4.87
N PHE A 137 -18.80 -2.22 -3.91
CA PHE A 137 -17.38 -2.55 -4.10
C PHE A 137 -17.19 -4.06 -4.30
N PRO A 138 -16.19 -4.50 -5.09
CA PRO A 138 -15.86 -5.92 -5.24
C PRO A 138 -15.04 -6.50 -4.07
N TRP A 139 -14.60 -5.64 -3.14
CA TRP A 139 -13.88 -6.02 -1.93
C TRP A 139 -14.79 -5.95 -0.70
N GLU A 140 -14.41 -6.70 0.32
CA GLU A 140 -15.07 -6.65 1.62
C GLU A 140 -14.96 -5.25 2.25
N PRO A 141 -15.98 -4.82 3.03
CA PRO A 141 -15.99 -3.50 3.65
C PRO A 141 -14.72 -3.19 4.46
N ALA A 142 -14.22 -4.17 5.22
CA ALA A 142 -12.99 -4.02 6.00
C ALA A 142 -11.78 -3.62 5.13
N ARG A 143 -11.64 -4.20 3.93
CA ARG A 143 -10.54 -3.89 3.01
C ARG A 143 -10.71 -2.54 2.35
N VAL A 144 -11.94 -2.18 1.98
CA VAL A 144 -12.27 -0.83 1.49
C VAL A 144 -11.85 0.21 2.52
N MET A 145 -12.21 0.03 3.79
CA MET A 145 -11.82 0.94 4.87
C MET A 145 -10.31 1.02 5.05
N TRP A 146 -9.65 -0.12 5.12
CA TRP A 146 -8.21 -0.19 5.32
C TRP A 146 -7.47 0.54 4.20
N SER A 147 -7.92 0.36 2.96
CA SER A 147 -7.37 1.07 1.80
C SER A 147 -7.60 2.58 1.90
N LEU A 148 -8.82 3.01 2.24
CA LEU A 148 -9.13 4.44 2.45
C LEU A 148 -8.29 5.04 3.60
N GLY A 149 -8.11 4.29 4.69
CA GLY A 149 -7.26 4.67 5.82
C GLY A 149 -5.78 4.70 5.50
N ALA A 150 -5.32 3.96 4.48
CA ALA A 150 -3.93 3.93 4.05
C ALA A 150 -3.52 5.18 3.25
N TYR A 151 -4.45 6.04 2.80
CA TYR A 151 -4.13 7.23 1.99
C TYR A 151 -3.08 8.15 2.60
N PRO A 152 -3.21 8.62 3.86
CA PRO A 152 -2.22 9.49 4.47
C PRO A 152 -0.84 8.86 4.52
N PHE A 153 -0.78 7.54 4.79
CA PHE A 153 0.45 6.77 4.77
C PHE A 153 1.04 6.67 3.36
N ALA A 154 0.25 6.28 2.37
CA ALA A 154 0.69 6.12 1.00
C ALA A 154 1.25 7.42 0.41
N ALA A 155 0.55 8.53 0.65
CA ALA A 155 1.00 9.86 0.25
C ALA A 155 2.29 10.29 0.98
N GLY A 156 2.36 10.07 2.29
CA GLY A 156 3.56 10.38 3.10
C GLY A 156 4.77 9.55 2.68
N TYR A 157 4.56 8.27 2.39
CA TYR A 157 5.60 7.34 1.93
C TYR A 157 6.14 7.73 0.55
N LEU A 158 5.28 8.10 -0.40
CA LEU A 158 5.71 8.61 -1.70
C LEU A 158 6.47 9.94 -1.56
N ALA A 159 5.95 10.88 -0.77
CA ALA A 159 6.63 12.15 -0.52
C ALA A 159 8.01 11.95 0.12
N GLU A 160 8.14 11.00 1.04
CA GLU A 160 9.42 10.59 1.61
C GLU A 160 10.37 10.04 0.55
N ALA A 161 9.91 9.15 -0.33
CA ALA A 161 10.71 8.59 -1.42
C ALA A 161 11.21 9.69 -2.38
N LEU A 162 10.37 10.68 -2.69
CA LEU A 162 10.74 11.82 -3.53
C LEU A 162 11.80 12.72 -2.86
N ARG A 163 11.70 12.95 -1.55
CA ARG A 163 12.63 13.80 -0.80
C ARG A 163 13.98 13.13 -0.52
N ARG A 164 14.01 11.81 -0.32
CA ARG A 164 15.25 11.07 -0.02
C ARG A 164 16.15 10.89 -1.24
N ALA A 165 15.55 10.78 -2.44
CA ALA A 165 16.29 10.58 -3.67
C ALA A 165 17.43 11.60 -3.92
N PRO A 166 17.21 12.93 -3.83
CA PRO A 166 18.27 13.90 -4.09
C PRO A 166 19.31 13.99 -2.96
N LEU A 167 18.96 13.68 -1.71
CA LEU A 167 19.87 13.77 -0.57
C LEU A 167 20.91 12.65 -0.58
N GLU A 168 20.50 11.42 -0.86
CA GLU A 168 21.44 10.30 -0.88
C GLU A 168 22.27 10.22 -2.16
N LEU A 169 21.75 10.66 -3.32
CA LEU A 169 22.59 10.86 -4.52
C LEU A 169 23.74 11.83 -4.26
N ARG A 170 23.51 12.87 -3.45
CA ARG A 170 24.57 13.79 -3.01
C ARG A 170 25.55 13.14 -2.03
N LEU A 171 25.06 12.26 -1.15
CA LEU A 171 25.91 11.54 -0.20
C LEU A 171 26.75 10.45 -0.86
N THR A 172 26.24 9.70 -1.84
CA THR A 172 27.08 8.79 -2.63
C THR A 172 28.09 9.58 -3.47
N ALA A 173 27.68 10.66 -4.13
CA ALA A 173 28.62 11.51 -4.87
C ALA A 173 29.72 12.13 -4.00
N ASN A 174 29.43 12.47 -2.73
CA ASN A 174 30.43 12.99 -1.80
C ASN A 174 31.20 11.90 -1.04
N ASN A 175 30.63 10.72 -0.76
CA ASN A 175 31.34 9.63 -0.07
C ASN A 175 32.15 8.76 -1.04
N ASP A 176 31.96 8.89 -2.35
CA ASP A 176 32.91 8.40 -3.35
C ASP A 176 34.19 9.27 -3.38
N ILE A 177 34.20 10.38 -2.64
CA ILE A 177 35.40 11.13 -2.25
C ILE A 177 35.74 10.70 -0.81
N GLU A 178 36.72 9.81 -0.69
CA GLU A 178 37.32 9.33 0.57
C GLU A 178 36.46 8.41 1.45
N ILE A 179 36.66 7.10 1.27
CA ILE A 179 37.28 6.26 2.33
C ILE A 179 38.25 5.28 1.66
N GLN A 180 39.48 5.72 1.41
CA GLN A 180 40.65 4.85 1.51
C GLN A 180 41.19 5.03 2.93
N VAL A 181 40.99 4.05 3.79
CA VAL A 181 41.85 3.76 4.94
C VAL A 181 42.14 2.28 4.94
#